data_AF-A0A660ZWJ6-F1
#
_entry.id   AF-A0A660ZWJ6-F1
#
_cell.length_a   1.000
_cell.length_b   1.000
_cell.length_c   1.000
_cell.angle_alpha   90.00
_cell.angle_beta   90.00
_cell.angle_gamma   90.00
#
_symmetry.space_group_name_H-M   'P 1'
#
loop_
_entity.id
_entity.type
_entity.pdbx_description
1 polymer ?
#
loop_
_entity_poly.entity_id
_entity_poly.type
_entity_poly.pdbx_seq_one_letter_code
_entity_poly.pdbx_strand_id
1 'polypeptide(L)'
;MSLAETFRTDLVAMLISALYVMGVIALAEVLRKRGMAREVTRKVVHLGIGMWIVPTYMLFQNRIWAALPAAGFVLLNAAAWNFGFFRSMEGERRNVGVILFPLSTALAIWFFWLPPWSVVGVGAILVLCWGDAAGALVGRRFGRTQYTVFDHQRSLEGSMAMFSASLLAIVAAFMVFGA
;
A
#
# COMPACT_ATOMS: atom_id res chain seq x y z
N MET A 1 28.98 -10.95 1.04
CA MET A 1 28.53 -10.32 2.29
C MET A 1 28.38 -11.41 3.33
N SER A 2 28.92 -11.22 4.53
CA SER A 2 28.78 -12.24 5.59
C SER A 2 27.34 -12.26 6.11
N LEU A 3 26.88 -13.38 6.67
CA LEU A 3 25.54 -13.49 7.27
C LEU A 3 25.30 -12.40 8.33
N ALA A 4 26.34 -12.05 9.09
CA ALA A 4 26.28 -11.01 10.11
C ALA A 4 26.06 -9.60 9.52
N GLU A 5 26.65 -9.32 8.36
CA GLU A 5 26.45 -8.05 7.65
C GLU A 5 25.05 -7.95 7.08
N THR A 6 24.57 -9.00 6.41
CA THR A 6 23.21 -9.06 5.86
C THR A 6 22.18 -8.83 6.98
N PHE A 7 22.35 -9.53 8.10
CA PHE A 7 21.50 -9.37 9.26
C PHE A 7 21.51 -7.94 9.83
N ARG A 8 22.69 -7.31 9.96
CA ARG A 8 22.80 -5.92 10.41
C ARG A 8 22.08 -4.96 9.47
N THR A 9 22.23 -5.13 8.16
CA THR A 9 21.55 -4.29 7.17
C THR A 9 20.03 -4.44 7.24
N ASP A 10 19.52 -5.67 7.34
CA ASP A 10 18.09 -5.93 7.46
C ASP A 10 17.50 -5.36 8.76
N LEU A 11 18.24 -5.40 9.87
CA LEU A 11 17.82 -4.76 11.13
C LEU A 11 17.73 -3.23 11.00
N VAL A 12 18.70 -2.60 10.34
CA VAL A 12 18.64 -1.16 10.07
C VAL A 12 17.45 -0.84 9.17
N ALA A 13 17.22 -1.63 8.11
CA ALA A 13 16.08 -1.47 7.22
C ALA A 13 14.74 -1.64 7.97
N MET A 14 14.65 -2.57 8.93
CA MET A 14 13.48 -2.70 9.82
C MET A 14 13.25 -1.47 10.67
N LEU A 15 14.30 -0.90 11.28
CA LEU A 15 14.18 0.32 12.08
C LEU A 15 13.70 1.50 11.23
N ILE A 16 14.27 1.68 10.03
CA ILE A 16 13.83 2.73 9.10
C ILE A 16 12.38 2.49 8.67
N SER A 17 11.99 1.25 8.38
CA SER A 17 10.60 0.87 8.05
C SER A 17 9.63 1.24 9.16
N ALA A 18 9.96 0.90 10.41
CA ALA A 18 9.13 1.23 11.56
C ALA A 18 8.97 2.75 11.72
N LEU A 19 10.06 3.51 11.62
CA LEU A 19 10.03 4.98 11.69
C LEU A 19 9.22 5.59 10.55
N TYR A 20 9.36 5.09 9.33
CA TYR A 20 8.61 5.54 8.17
C TYR A 20 7.11 5.32 8.34
N VAL A 21 6.70 4.09 8.69
CA VAL A 21 5.29 3.74 8.89
C VAL A 21 4.67 4.57 10.02
N MET A 22 5.39 4.73 11.14
CA MET A 22 4.97 5.60 12.24
C MET A 22 4.82 7.05 11.77
N GLY A 23 5.73 7.56 10.95
CA GLY A 23 5.65 8.89 10.35
C GLY A 23 4.42 9.08 9.46
N VAL A 24 4.11 8.10 8.60
CA VAL A 24 2.92 8.13 7.74
C VAL A 24 1.63 8.11 8.57
N ILE A 25 1.55 7.25 9.59
CA ILE A 25 0.39 7.18 10.49
C ILE A 25 0.24 8.47 11.29
N ALA A 26 1.34 9.01 11.83
CA ALA A 26 1.33 10.27 12.56
C ALA A 26 0.88 11.44 11.67
N LEU A 27 1.37 11.51 10.42
CA LEU A 27 0.91 12.50 9.45
C LEU A 27 -0.60 12.38 9.21
N ALA A 28 -1.10 11.18 8.95
CA ALA A 28 -2.52 10.96 8.73
C ALA A 28 -3.38 11.36 9.94
N GLU A 29 -2.89 11.09 11.15
CA GLU A 29 -3.55 11.49 12.40
C GLU A 29 -3.55 13.02 12.59
N VAL A 30 -2.45 13.70 12.27
CA VAL A 30 -2.39 15.17 12.27
C VAL A 30 -3.40 15.76 11.28
N LEU A 31 -3.48 15.21 10.07
CA LEU A 31 -4.45 15.64 9.06
C LEU A 31 -5.90 15.40 9.53
N ARG A 32 -6.16 14.26 10.19
CA ARG A 32 -7.46 13.96 10.79
C ARG A 32 -7.84 14.98 11.86
N LYS A 33 -6.91 15.30 12.77
CA LYS A 33 -7.11 16.31 13.83
C LYS A 33 -7.32 17.72 13.27
N ARG A 34 -6.79 18.03 12.09
CA ARG A 34 -7.03 19.29 11.36
C ARG A 34 -8.37 19.32 10.59
N GLY A 35 -9.23 18.32 10.79
CA GLY A 35 -10.57 18.29 10.20
C GLY A 35 -10.64 17.73 8.79
N MET A 36 -9.57 17.13 8.27
CA MET A 36 -9.65 16.46 6.97
C MET A 36 -10.59 15.26 7.03
N ALA A 37 -11.36 15.07 5.96
CA ALA A 37 -12.25 13.93 5.82
C ALA A 37 -11.47 12.62 5.99
N ARG A 38 -12.03 11.71 6.78
CA ARG A 38 -11.45 10.40 7.12
C ARG A 38 -11.00 9.60 5.89
N GLU A 39 -11.72 9.74 4.79
CA GLU A 39 -11.34 9.08 3.56
C GLU A 39 -10.01 9.59 2.99
N VAL A 40 -9.77 10.90 3.06
CA VAL A 40 -8.52 11.47 2.57
C VAL A 40 -7.37 11.00 3.45
N THR A 41 -7.54 11.00 4.77
CA THR A 41 -6.52 10.48 5.69
C THR A 41 -6.26 8.98 5.45
N ARG A 42 -7.30 8.19 5.14
CA ARG A 42 -7.15 6.78 4.75
C ARG A 42 -6.35 6.63 3.46
N LYS A 43 -6.59 7.47 2.44
CA LYS A 43 -5.84 7.44 1.18
C LYS A 43 -4.39 7.91 1.36
N VAL A 44 -4.13 8.84 2.27
CA VAL A 44 -2.76 9.23 2.67
C VAL A 44 -2.01 8.04 3.27
N VAL A 45 -2.64 7.29 4.19
CA VAL A 45 -2.05 6.07 4.76
C VAL A 45 -1.82 5.01 3.68
N HIS A 46 -2.83 4.75 2.83
CA HIS A 46 -2.76 3.76 1.74
C HIS A 46 -1.60 4.06 0.78
N LEU A 47 -1.52 5.30 0.30
CA LEU A 47 -0.46 5.73 -0.61
C LEU A 47 0.90 5.74 0.10
N GLY A 48 0.98 6.30 1.31
CA GLY A 48 2.23 6.39 2.06
C GLY A 48 2.82 5.02 2.39
N ILE A 49 2.03 4.13 3.02
CA ILE A 49 2.49 2.77 3.33
C ILE A 49 2.81 2.00 2.04
N GLY A 50 1.99 2.16 0.99
CA GLY A 50 2.23 1.51 -0.29
C GLY A 50 3.52 1.91 -0.99
N MET A 51 3.90 3.18 -0.91
CA MET A 51 5.17 3.67 -1.47
C MET A 51 6.40 3.04 -0.80
N TRP A 52 6.26 2.50 0.41
CA TRP A 52 7.34 1.80 1.10
C TRP A 52 7.82 0.53 0.38
N ILE A 53 7.05 0.00 -0.58
CA ILE A 53 7.49 -1.14 -1.39
C ILE A 53 8.80 -0.87 -2.14
N VAL A 54 9.03 0.38 -2.58
CA VAL A 54 10.25 0.74 -3.33
C VAL A 54 11.48 0.65 -2.42
N PRO A 55 11.56 1.36 -1.27
CA PRO A 55 12.63 1.16 -0.31
C PRO A 55 12.77 -0.28 0.19
N THR A 56 11.67 -1.03 0.28
CA THR A 56 11.72 -2.43 0.73
C THR A 56 12.63 -3.27 -0.18
N TYR A 57 12.47 -3.15 -1.50
CA TYR A 57 13.31 -3.86 -2.46
C TYR A 57 14.73 -3.31 -2.60
N MET A 58 14.98 -2.06 -2.17
CA MET A 58 16.30 -1.42 -2.24
C MET A 58 17.16 -1.63 -0.98
N LEU A 59 16.52 -1.66 0.20
CA LEU A 59 17.22 -1.66 1.49
C LEU A 59 17.39 -3.07 2.07
N PHE A 60 16.36 -3.91 1.97
CA PHE A 60 16.41 -5.26 2.53
C PHE A 60 17.21 -6.18 1.62
N GLN A 61 17.95 -7.09 2.23
CA GLN A 61 18.76 -8.11 1.57
C GLN A 61 18.08 -9.48 1.64
N ASN A 62 17.27 -9.71 2.67
CA ASN A 62 16.57 -10.98 2.86
C ASN A 62 15.05 -10.82 2.74
N ARG A 63 14.43 -11.65 1.90
CA ARG A 63 12.98 -11.65 1.66
C ARG A 63 12.13 -11.84 2.92
N ILE A 64 12.61 -12.61 3.89
CA ILE A 64 11.85 -12.93 5.12
C ILE A 64 11.77 -11.66 5.97
N TRP A 65 12.90 -10.99 6.16
CA TRP A 65 12.97 -9.73 6.90
C TRP A 65 12.16 -8.62 6.21
N ALA A 66 12.16 -8.58 4.88
CA ALA A 66 11.36 -7.63 4.09
C ALA A 66 9.84 -7.89 4.21
N ALA A 67 9.40 -9.15 4.19
CA ALA A 67 7.98 -9.52 4.22
C ALA A 67 7.38 -9.47 5.65
N LEU A 68 8.22 -9.64 6.67
CA LEU A 68 7.79 -9.77 8.07
C LEU A 68 6.91 -8.59 8.56
N PRO A 69 7.23 -7.30 8.29
CA PRO A 69 6.37 -6.20 8.70
C PRO A 69 4.96 -6.30 8.11
N ALA A 70 4.85 -6.56 6.81
CA ALA A 70 3.57 -6.68 6.11
C ALA A 70 2.77 -7.89 6.62
N ALA A 71 3.42 -9.05 6.79
CA ALA A 71 2.80 -10.25 7.36
C ALA A 71 2.35 -10.03 8.82
N GLY A 72 3.14 -9.31 9.62
CA GLY A 72 2.78 -8.91 10.98
C GLY A 72 1.53 -8.03 11.00
N PHE A 73 1.43 -7.05 10.10
CA PHE A 73 0.22 -6.24 9.94
C PHE A 73 -1.01 -7.08 9.58
N VAL A 74 -0.87 -8.11 8.74
CA VAL A 74 -1.98 -9.04 8.45
C VAL A 74 -2.45 -9.73 9.73
N LEU A 75 -1.53 -10.31 10.50
CA LEU A 75 -1.86 -11.04 11.74
C LEU A 75 -2.50 -10.12 12.79
N LEU A 76 -1.93 -8.93 12.99
CA LEU A 76 -2.46 -7.94 13.93
C LEU A 76 -3.88 -7.51 13.55
N ASN A 77 -4.11 -7.19 12.27
CA ASN A 77 -5.43 -6.76 11.80
C ASN A 77 -6.44 -7.91 11.78
N ALA A 78 -6.01 -9.13 11.43
CA ALA A 78 -6.85 -10.33 11.47
C ALA A 78 -7.24 -10.70 12.91
N ALA A 79 -6.32 -10.60 13.87
CA ALA A 79 -6.63 -10.79 15.28
C ALA A 79 -7.61 -9.71 15.76
N ALA A 80 -7.34 -8.44 15.46
CA ALA A 80 -8.21 -7.32 15.82
C ALA A 80 -9.60 -7.37 15.15
N TRP A 81 -9.77 -8.14 14.07
CA TRP A 81 -11.02 -8.27 13.31
C TRP A 81 -12.20 -8.80 14.15
N ASN A 82 -11.91 -9.65 15.13
CA ASN A 82 -12.90 -10.26 16.01
C ASN A 82 -13.01 -9.55 17.38
N PHE A 83 -11.96 -8.87 17.83
CA PHE A 83 -11.92 -8.23 19.15
C PHE A 83 -12.51 -6.81 19.21
N GLY A 84 -12.96 -6.25 18.08
CA GLY A 84 -13.61 -4.93 18.09
C GLY A 84 -12.69 -3.79 18.58
N PHE A 85 -11.37 -4.00 18.58
CA PHE A 85 -10.39 -3.02 19.07
C PHE A 85 -10.30 -1.79 18.13
N PHE A 86 -10.82 -1.91 16.90
CA PHE A 86 -11.24 -0.80 16.05
C PHE A 86 -12.77 -0.60 16.11
N ARG A 87 -13.30 -0.30 17.30
CA ARG A 87 -14.61 0.34 17.47
C ARG A 87 -14.63 1.81 17.00
N SER A 88 -13.59 2.28 16.32
CA SER A 88 -13.61 3.57 15.62
C SER A 88 -14.25 3.45 14.23
N MET A 89 -15.45 2.89 14.11
CA MET A 89 -16.20 2.92 12.85
C MET A 89 -17.68 2.58 13.10
N GLU A 90 -18.34 3.36 13.95
CA GLU A 90 -19.79 3.51 13.82
C GLU A 90 -20.09 3.89 12.35
N GLY A 91 -20.83 3.03 11.65
CA GLY A 91 -21.54 3.40 10.43
C GLY A 91 -21.10 2.78 9.09
N GLU A 92 -19.95 2.12 8.97
CA GLU A 92 -19.55 1.48 7.69
C GLU A 92 -19.13 0.02 7.83
N ARG A 93 -19.53 -0.78 6.83
CA ARG A 93 -19.20 -2.20 6.64
C ARG A 93 -17.70 -2.46 6.89
N ARG A 94 -17.40 -3.57 7.57
CA ARG A 94 -16.06 -4.18 7.70
C ARG A 94 -15.22 -3.97 6.43
N ASN A 95 -14.17 -3.14 6.51
CA ASN A 95 -13.28 -2.89 5.37
C ASN A 95 -12.21 -3.98 5.29
N VAL A 96 -12.45 -4.97 4.43
CA VAL A 96 -11.55 -6.10 4.19
C VAL A 96 -10.18 -5.65 3.66
N GLY A 97 -10.09 -4.47 3.05
CA GLY A 97 -8.86 -3.88 2.53
C GLY A 97 -7.76 -3.67 3.59
N VAL A 98 -8.13 -3.52 4.87
CA VAL A 98 -7.17 -3.40 5.98
C VAL A 98 -6.33 -4.69 6.14
N ILE A 99 -6.88 -5.84 5.77
CA ILE A 99 -6.18 -7.13 5.78
C ILE A 99 -5.61 -7.44 4.39
N LEU A 100 -6.38 -7.21 3.32
CA LEU A 100 -5.97 -7.57 1.96
C LEU A 100 -4.77 -6.75 1.47
N PHE A 101 -4.68 -5.47 1.81
CA PHE A 101 -3.56 -4.63 1.38
C PHE A 101 -2.18 -5.10 1.91
N PRO A 102 -1.98 -5.27 3.23
CA PRO A 102 -0.71 -5.80 3.74
C PRO A 102 -0.49 -7.25 3.30
N LEU A 103 -1.55 -8.05 3.11
CA LEU A 103 -1.43 -9.40 2.56
C LEU A 103 -0.90 -9.38 1.12
N SER A 104 -1.49 -8.57 0.24
CA SER A 104 -1.01 -8.40 -1.13
C SER A 104 0.45 -7.93 -1.15
N THR A 105 0.84 -7.04 -0.24
CA THR A 105 2.22 -6.57 -0.10
C THR A 105 3.17 -7.70 0.32
N ALA A 106 2.79 -8.48 1.34
CA ALA A 106 3.60 -9.61 1.80
C ALA A 106 3.75 -10.68 0.70
N LEU A 107 2.68 -10.98 -0.03
CA LEU A 107 2.71 -11.93 -1.14
C LEU A 107 3.55 -11.41 -2.31
N ALA A 108 3.45 -10.11 -2.63
CA ALA A 108 4.26 -9.51 -3.67
C ALA A 108 5.76 -9.63 -3.35
N ILE A 109 6.15 -9.28 -2.12
CA ILE A 109 7.53 -9.44 -1.64
C ILE A 109 7.94 -10.91 -1.67
N TRP A 110 7.09 -11.83 -1.21
CA TRP A 110 7.43 -13.24 -1.09
C TRP A 110 7.68 -13.92 -2.45
N PHE A 111 6.78 -13.71 -3.41
CA PHE A 111 6.82 -14.37 -4.71
C PHE A 111 7.70 -13.65 -5.73
N PHE A 112 7.82 -12.32 -5.65
CA PHE A 112 8.51 -11.52 -6.64
C PHE A 112 9.76 -10.84 -6.06
N TRP A 113 10.46 -11.47 -5.10
CA TRP A 113 11.65 -10.89 -4.45
C TRP A 113 12.84 -10.72 -5.42
N LEU A 114 13.15 -11.77 -6.18
CA LEU A 114 14.39 -11.85 -6.96
C LEU A 114 14.25 -11.17 -8.33
N PRO A 115 15.31 -10.50 -8.83
CA PRO A 115 15.37 -10.08 -10.23
C PRO A 115 15.24 -11.28 -11.18
N PRO A 116 14.61 -11.11 -12.36
CA PRO A 116 14.02 -9.87 -12.88
C PRO A 116 12.60 -9.60 -12.34
N TRP A 117 12.05 -10.47 -11.49
CA TRP A 117 10.66 -10.41 -11.03
C TRP A 117 10.35 -9.27 -10.05
N SER A 118 11.37 -8.66 -9.44
CA SER A 118 11.21 -7.50 -8.54
C SER A 118 10.36 -6.37 -9.13
N VAL A 119 10.49 -6.13 -10.45
CA VAL A 119 9.65 -5.16 -11.18
C VAL A 119 8.16 -5.46 -11.09
N VAL A 120 7.79 -6.75 -11.10
CA VAL A 120 6.39 -7.20 -11.00
C VAL A 120 5.87 -6.96 -9.58
N GLY A 121 6.67 -7.30 -8.56
CA GLY A 121 6.31 -7.11 -7.15
C GLY A 121 6.11 -5.63 -6.80
N VAL A 122 7.08 -4.78 -7.17
CA VAL A 122 6.99 -3.32 -6.97
C VAL A 122 5.85 -2.73 -7.78
N GLY A 123 5.77 -3.07 -9.07
CA GLY A 123 4.74 -2.57 -9.98
C GLY A 123 3.32 -2.90 -9.50
N ALA A 124 3.08 -4.11 -9.01
CA ALA A 124 1.78 -4.53 -8.51
C ALA A 124 1.29 -3.66 -7.34
N ILE A 125 2.17 -3.36 -6.37
CA ILE A 125 1.82 -2.53 -5.21
C ILE A 125 1.68 -1.06 -5.61
N LEU A 126 2.55 -0.54 -6.49
CA LEU A 126 2.40 0.82 -6.99
C LEU A 126 1.10 1.02 -7.78
N VAL A 127 0.71 0.06 -8.63
CA VAL A 127 -0.59 0.06 -9.32
C VAL A 127 -1.75 0.07 -8.31
N LEU A 128 -1.69 -0.77 -7.28
CA LEU A 128 -2.69 -0.82 -6.22
C LEU A 128 -2.80 0.50 -5.45
N CYS A 129 -1.72 1.28 -5.36
CA CYS A 129 -1.72 2.54 -4.62
C CYS A 129 -2.07 3.74 -5.49
N TRP A 130 -1.36 3.91 -6.61
CA TRP A 130 -1.52 5.04 -7.52
C TRP A 130 -2.83 4.94 -8.29
N GLY A 131 -3.15 3.77 -8.83
CA GLY A 131 -4.37 3.53 -9.57
C GLY A 131 -5.62 3.73 -8.71
N ASP A 132 -5.67 3.10 -7.53
CA ASP A 132 -6.80 3.21 -6.60
C ASP A 132 -6.95 4.63 -6.02
N ALA A 133 -5.84 5.33 -5.73
CA ALA A 133 -5.91 6.72 -5.29
C ALA A 133 -6.42 7.62 -6.43
N ALA A 134 -5.78 7.59 -7.60
CA ALA A 134 -6.15 8.44 -8.73
C ALA A 134 -7.60 8.22 -9.17
N GLY A 135 -8.02 6.96 -9.33
CA GLY A 135 -9.38 6.62 -9.74
C GLY A 135 -10.43 7.08 -8.73
N ALA A 136 -10.15 6.95 -7.43
CA ALA A 136 -11.07 7.42 -6.39
C ALA A 136 -11.14 8.96 -6.33
N LEU A 137 -10.00 9.66 -6.39
CA LEU A 137 -9.97 11.12 -6.32
C LEU A 137 -10.60 11.77 -7.56
N VAL A 138 -10.21 11.32 -8.75
CA VAL A 138 -10.75 11.85 -10.01
C VAL A 138 -12.20 11.44 -10.18
N GLY A 139 -12.53 10.17 -9.93
CA GLY A 139 -13.89 9.67 -10.09
C GLY A 139 -14.90 10.40 -9.20
N ARG A 140 -14.50 10.79 -7.97
CA ARG A 140 -15.36 11.59 -7.07
C ARG A 140 -15.49 13.05 -7.46
N ARG A 141 -14.38 13.68 -7.91
CA ARG A 141 -14.37 15.12 -8.18
C ARG A 141 -14.86 15.47 -9.58
N PHE A 142 -14.64 14.60 -10.55
CA PHE A 142 -14.86 14.86 -11.97
C PHE A 142 -15.70 13.78 -12.67
N GLY A 143 -16.17 12.76 -11.96
CA GLY A 143 -16.97 11.67 -12.55
C GLY A 143 -18.33 12.16 -13.05
N ARG A 144 -18.46 12.37 -14.36
CA ARG A 144 -19.72 12.78 -15.01
C ARG A 144 -20.34 11.60 -15.74
N THR A 145 -19.54 10.80 -16.43
CA THR A 145 -20.02 9.65 -17.19
C THR A 145 -20.04 8.40 -16.29
N GLN A 146 -21.17 8.16 -15.64
CA GLN A 146 -21.36 7.04 -14.72
C GLN A 146 -21.76 5.74 -15.42
N TYR A 147 -21.34 4.61 -14.86
CA TYR A 147 -21.74 3.27 -15.28
C TYR A 147 -21.69 2.31 -14.08
N THR A 148 -22.47 1.23 -14.14
CA THR A 148 -22.59 0.26 -13.04
C THR A 148 -21.92 -1.06 -13.40
N VAL A 149 -21.12 -1.60 -12.49
CA VAL A 149 -20.49 -2.92 -12.62
C VAL A 149 -20.63 -3.67 -11.30
N PHE A 150 -21.19 -4.88 -11.34
CA PHE A 150 -21.46 -5.72 -10.15
C PHE A 150 -22.14 -4.94 -9.00
N ASP A 151 -23.19 -4.16 -9.29
CA ASP A 151 -23.89 -3.26 -8.35
C ASP A 151 -23.04 -2.13 -7.73
N HIS A 152 -21.88 -1.83 -8.31
CA HIS A 152 -21.06 -0.69 -7.91
C HIS A 152 -21.07 0.39 -8.99
N GLN A 153 -21.49 1.60 -8.61
CA GLN A 153 -21.40 2.80 -9.43
C GLN A 153 -19.93 3.22 -9.61
N ARG A 154 -19.53 3.44 -10.87
CA ARG A 154 -18.19 3.86 -11.29
C ARG A 154 -18.32 5.01 -12.29
N SER A 155 -17.24 5.73 -12.55
CA SER A 155 -17.19 6.78 -13.58
C SER A 155 -16.08 6.51 -14.58
N LEU A 156 -16.30 6.87 -15.84
CA LEU A 156 -15.33 6.71 -16.92
C LEU A 156 -14.06 7.49 -16.62
N GLU A 157 -14.20 8.72 -16.10
CA GLU A 157 -13.08 9.59 -15.73
C GLU A 157 -12.23 8.98 -14.61
N GLY A 158 -12.88 8.34 -13.62
CA GLY A 158 -12.19 7.60 -12.57
C GLY A 158 -11.43 6.41 -13.13
N SER A 159 -12.01 5.66 -14.06
CA SER A 159 -11.37 4.51 -14.70
C SER A 159 -10.20 4.91 -15.59
N MET A 160 -10.32 6.00 -16.34
CA MET A 160 -9.22 6.57 -17.12
C MET A 160 -8.08 7.04 -16.22
N ALA A 161 -8.40 7.73 -15.11
CA ALA A 161 -7.39 8.15 -14.15
C ALA A 161 -6.67 6.96 -13.50
N MET A 162 -7.41 5.91 -13.13
CA MET A 162 -6.84 4.67 -12.61
C MET A 162 -5.92 4.02 -13.64
N PHE A 163 -6.35 3.91 -14.91
CA PHE A 163 -5.54 3.35 -15.99
C PHE A 163 -4.25 4.14 -16.20
N SER A 164 -4.32 5.46 -16.36
CA SER A 164 -3.15 6.32 -16.56
C SER A 164 -2.18 6.27 -15.39
N ALA A 165 -2.67 6.34 -14.15
CA ALA A 165 -1.82 6.27 -12.96
C ALA A 165 -1.19 4.88 -12.80
N SER A 166 -1.92 3.81 -13.14
CA SER A 166 -1.39 2.44 -13.13
C SER A 166 -0.31 2.26 -14.19
N LEU A 167 -0.50 2.81 -15.39
CA LEU A 167 0.50 2.78 -16.45
C LEU A 167 1.78 3.53 -16.02
N LEU A 168 1.63 4.71 -15.43
CA LEU A 168 2.76 5.48 -14.90
C LEU A 168 3.48 4.70 -13.78
N ALA A 169 2.74 4.03 -12.90
CA ALA A 169 3.31 3.19 -11.85
C ALA A 169 4.13 2.02 -12.42
N ILE A 170 3.62 1.34 -13.46
CA ILE A 170 4.34 0.25 -14.14
C ILE A 170 5.60 0.78 -14.82
N VAL A 171 5.51 1.88 -15.56
CA VAL A 171 6.65 2.51 -16.21
C VAL A 171 7.71 2.91 -15.18
N ALA A 172 7.30 3.55 -14.07
CA ALA A 172 8.21 3.92 -12.99
C ALA A 172 8.88 2.70 -12.35
N ALA A 173 8.12 1.62 -12.08
CA ALA A 173 8.68 0.38 -11.58
C ALA A 173 9.71 -0.21 -12.55
N PHE A 174 9.40 -0.22 -13.85
CA PHE A 174 10.29 -0.72 -14.89
C PHE A 174 11.56 0.12 -15.04
N MET A 175 11.47 1.44 -14.95
CA MET A 175 12.66 2.30 -15.01
C MET A 175 13.63 2.06 -13.84
N VAL A 176 13.12 1.67 -12.67
CA VAL A 176 13.94 1.49 -11.47
C VAL A 176 14.38 0.03 -11.28
N PHE A 177 13.54 -0.93 -11.64
CA PHE A 177 13.74 -2.36 -11.35
C PHE A 177 13.74 -3.27 -12.60
N GLY A 178 13.57 -2.72 -13.80
CA GLY A 178 13.43 -3.47 -15.06
C GLY A 178 14.75 -3.96 -15.69
N ALA A 179 15.76 -4.26 -14.86
CA ALA A 179 17.07 -4.77 -15.29
C ALA A 179 17.20 -6.28 -15.04
#